data_AF-A0A5E6NGR6-F1
#
_entry.id   AF-A0A5E6NGR6-F1
#
_cell.length_a   1.000
_cell.length_b   1.000
_cell.length_c   1.000
_cell.angle_alpha   90.00
_cell.angle_beta   90.00
_cell.angle_gamma   90.00
#
_symmetry.space_group_name_H-M   'P 1'
#
loop_
_entity.id
_entity.type
_entity.pdbx_description
1 polymer ?
#
loop_
_entity_poly.entity_id
_entity_poly.type
_entity_poly.pdbx_seq_one_letter_code
_entity_poly.pdbx_strand_id
1 'polypeptide(L)'
;MATTPTIANTNLNTPNKTTTALNGTTTKVLTPNLNTKNQLNTQAKAIDIKSVNDSTYTQSKSSPKGLFSSSVSATTTNIASNLTANNLTIETTKEDINITGSNIDAQQQLSLNSAKDINIKAGYDGSLNESYHKHPAYPLEV
;
A
#
# COMPACT_ATOMS: atom_id res chain seq x y z
N MET A 1 24.14 -8.17 -0.27
CA MET A 1 22.73 -7.84 0.03
C MET A 1 22.39 -6.61 -0.81
N ALA A 2 21.48 -6.71 -1.78
CA ALA A 2 21.10 -5.58 -2.61
C ALA A 2 20.23 -4.64 -1.78
N THR A 3 20.78 -3.50 -1.38
CA THR A 3 20.00 -2.42 -0.78
C THR A 3 18.99 -1.96 -1.81
N THR A 4 17.70 -2.15 -1.52
CA THR A 4 16.64 -1.58 -2.35
C THR A 4 16.62 -0.09 -2.02
N PRO A 5 16.95 0.82 -2.96
CA PRO A 5 16.75 2.24 -2.73
C PRO A 5 15.24 2.49 -2.62
N THR A 6 14.76 2.60 -1.38
CA THR A 6 13.45 3.16 -1.08
C THR A 6 13.56 4.66 -1.28
N ILE A 7 12.66 5.28 -2.06
CA ILE A 7 12.48 6.73 -1.97
C ILE A 7 11.76 6.99 -0.65
N ALA A 8 12.50 6.92 0.46
CA ALA A 8 12.03 7.35 1.76
C ALA A 8 12.42 8.81 1.92
N ASN A 9 11.50 9.74 1.60
CA ASN A 9 11.63 11.11 2.10
C ASN A 9 10.25 11.78 2.24
N THR A 10 9.78 11.77 3.47
CA THR A 10 8.94 12.77 4.17
C THR A 10 8.30 13.89 3.33
N ASN A 11 6.96 13.96 3.27
CA ASN A 11 6.15 15.17 2.98
C ASN A 11 6.89 16.35 2.30
N LEU A 12 7.45 16.13 1.11
CA LEU A 12 8.41 17.05 0.53
C LEU A 12 7.72 17.90 -0.54
N ASN A 13 7.09 19.00 -0.12
CA ASN A 13 6.57 20.03 -1.01
C ASN A 13 7.72 20.73 -1.76
N THR A 14 8.27 20.07 -2.78
CA THR A 14 9.37 20.61 -3.60
C THR A 14 8.86 21.13 -4.93
N PRO A 15 9.44 22.20 -5.49
CA PRO A 15 9.06 22.67 -6.82
C PRO A 15 9.24 21.58 -7.88
N ASN A 16 10.41 20.95 -7.90
CA ASN A 16 10.76 19.85 -8.80
C ASN A 16 11.43 18.72 -8.02
N LYS A 17 11.22 17.47 -8.42
CA LYS A 17 11.96 16.30 -7.92
C LYS A 17 12.30 15.37 -9.09
N THR A 18 13.59 15.09 -9.28
CA THR A 18 14.05 14.03 -10.18
C THR A 18 14.67 12.92 -9.36
N THR A 19 14.24 11.68 -9.57
CA THR A 19 14.85 10.51 -8.95
C THR A 19 15.30 9.53 -10.03
N THR A 20 16.61 9.40 -10.20
CA THR A 20 17.25 8.43 -11.09
C THR A 20 17.96 7.37 -10.24
N ALA A 21 17.52 6.11 -10.34
CA ALA A 21 18.18 4.99 -9.67
C ALA A 21 19.17 4.29 -10.62
N LEU A 22 20.26 3.74 -10.07
CA LEU A 22 21.28 3.03 -10.84
C LEU A 22 20.68 1.82 -11.60
N ASN A 23 21.29 1.48 -12.75
CA ASN A 23 20.84 0.51 -13.78
C ASN A 23 20.65 -0.96 -13.34
N GLY A 24 20.50 -1.24 -12.05
CA GLY A 24 20.25 -2.56 -11.47
C GLY A 24 19.17 -2.61 -10.38
N THR A 25 18.59 -1.49 -9.94
CA THR A 25 17.68 -1.48 -8.77
C THR A 25 16.24 -1.14 -9.13
N THR A 26 15.29 -1.86 -8.52
CA THR A 26 13.88 -1.49 -8.47
C THR A 26 13.72 -0.30 -7.53
N THR A 27 13.11 0.79 -8.01
CA THR A 27 12.74 1.91 -7.18
C THR A 27 11.36 1.65 -6.60
N LYS A 28 11.28 1.50 -5.28
CA LYS A 28 9.98 1.46 -4.58
C LYS A 28 9.61 2.87 -4.13
N VAL A 29 8.46 3.34 -4.61
CA VAL A 29 7.79 4.52 -4.09
C VAL A 29 6.82 4.03 -3.01
N LEU A 30 7.26 4.11 -1.75
CA LEU A 30 6.53 3.67 -0.55
C LEU A 30 6.30 4.85 0.38
N THR A 31 5.66 5.90 -0.12
CA THR A 31 5.40 7.11 0.68
C THR A 31 3.89 7.36 0.76
N PRO A 32 3.35 7.74 1.93
CA PRO A 32 1.94 8.11 2.03
C PRO A 32 1.61 9.29 1.12
N ASN A 33 2.52 10.28 0.97
CA ASN A 33 2.35 11.39 0.02
C ASN A 33 3.71 11.88 -0.51
N LEU A 34 3.81 12.08 -1.83
CA LEU A 34 4.90 12.79 -2.51
C LEU A 34 4.31 13.84 -3.45
N ASN A 35 4.49 15.11 -3.08
CA ASN A 35 3.84 16.23 -3.73
C ASN A 35 4.91 17.17 -4.33
N THR A 36 4.91 17.35 -5.64
CA THR A 36 5.73 18.38 -6.30
C THR A 36 4.85 19.45 -6.91
N LYS A 37 5.31 20.71 -6.90
CA LYS A 37 4.51 21.81 -7.45
C LYS A 37 4.53 21.86 -8.97
N ASN A 38 5.66 21.53 -9.60
CA ASN A 38 5.86 21.70 -11.04
C ASN A 38 6.10 20.35 -11.72
N GLN A 39 7.19 19.65 -11.38
CA GLN A 39 7.54 18.38 -12.03
C GLN A 39 8.02 17.30 -11.06
N LEU A 40 7.57 16.06 -11.29
CA LEU A 40 8.09 14.84 -10.67
C LEU A 40 8.54 13.87 -11.77
N ASN A 41 9.84 13.63 -11.85
CA ASN A 41 10.45 12.72 -12.81
C ASN A 41 11.10 11.55 -12.08
N THR A 42 10.70 10.31 -12.40
CA THR A 42 11.27 9.11 -11.80
C THR A 42 11.73 8.16 -12.90
N GLN A 43 13.01 7.79 -12.89
CA GLN A 43 13.58 6.84 -13.84
C GLN A 43 14.35 5.75 -13.12
N ALA A 44 14.07 4.48 -13.44
CA ALA A 44 14.73 3.33 -12.81
C ALA A 44 14.71 2.07 -13.71
N LYS A 45 15.34 0.98 -13.27
CA LYS A 45 15.23 -0.32 -13.96
C LYS A 45 13.77 -0.81 -14.00
N ALA A 46 13.13 -0.76 -12.82
CA ALA A 46 11.75 -1.15 -12.55
C ALA A 46 11.18 -0.16 -11.53
N ILE A 47 9.88 0.14 -11.58
CA ILE A 47 9.24 1.06 -10.64
C ILE A 47 8.00 0.41 -10.05
N ASP A 48 7.94 0.39 -8.72
CA ASP A 48 6.78 -0.08 -7.96
C ASP A 48 6.21 1.08 -7.13
N ILE A 49 4.96 1.45 -7.38
CA ILE A 49 4.17 2.41 -6.59
C ILE A 49 3.09 1.61 -5.88
N LYS A 50 3.24 1.42 -4.57
CA LYS A 50 2.43 0.47 -3.81
C LYS A 50 1.85 1.12 -2.56
N SER A 51 0.56 0.93 -2.36
CA SER A 51 -0.12 1.20 -1.09
C SER A 51 0.53 0.44 0.08
N VAL A 52 0.43 1.03 1.28
CA VAL A 52 0.69 0.35 2.55
C VAL A 52 -0.63 -0.25 3.04
N ASN A 53 -0.62 -1.51 3.50
CA ASN A 53 -1.79 -2.08 4.16
C ASN A 53 -1.70 -1.82 5.67
N ASP A 54 -2.69 -1.15 6.24
CA ASP A 54 -2.81 -0.96 7.69
C ASP A 54 -3.83 -1.94 8.23
N SER A 55 -3.47 -2.72 9.24
CA SER A 55 -4.31 -3.80 9.76
C SER A 55 -4.51 -3.65 11.25
N THR A 56 -5.77 -3.69 11.66
CA THR A 56 -6.19 -3.69 13.07
C THR A 56 -6.71 -5.06 13.45
N TYR A 57 -6.36 -5.51 14.64
CA TYR A 57 -6.77 -6.82 15.18
C TYR A 57 -7.36 -6.63 16.58
N THR A 58 -8.58 -7.10 16.76
CA THR A 58 -9.32 -6.99 18.01
C THR A 58 -9.87 -8.35 18.41
N GLN A 59 -9.66 -8.73 19.68
CA GLN A 59 -10.25 -9.92 20.26
C GLN A 59 -11.00 -9.53 21.53
N SER A 60 -12.27 -9.91 21.61
CA SER A 60 -13.10 -9.73 22.80
C SER A 60 -13.53 -11.09 23.33
N LYS A 61 -13.50 -11.21 24.67
CA LYS A 61 -13.99 -12.37 25.41
C LYS A 61 -14.96 -11.85 26.46
N SER A 62 -16.19 -12.34 26.45
CA SER A 62 -17.22 -11.97 27.42
C SER A 62 -17.76 -13.20 28.12
N SER A 63 -18.10 -13.09 29.41
CA SER A 63 -18.65 -14.20 30.19
C SER A 63 -19.65 -13.73 31.25
N PRO A 64 -20.95 -13.93 31.05
CA PRO A 64 -21.90 -14.27 32.12
C PRO A 64 -21.67 -15.74 32.52
N LYS A 65 -21.87 -16.10 33.80
CA LYS A 65 -21.71 -17.48 34.26
C LYS A 65 -22.59 -18.43 33.41
N GLY A 66 -21.96 -19.25 32.55
CA GLY A 66 -22.64 -20.29 31.77
C GLY A 66 -22.55 -20.18 30.24
N LEU A 67 -22.13 -19.04 29.67
CA LEU A 67 -22.00 -18.87 28.21
C LEU A 67 -20.67 -18.18 27.89
N PHE A 68 -19.67 -18.97 27.47
CA PHE A 68 -18.42 -18.40 26.99
C PHE A 68 -18.55 -18.03 25.51
N SER A 69 -18.37 -16.74 25.20
CA SER A 69 -18.29 -16.25 23.82
C SER A 69 -16.98 -15.51 23.59
N SER A 70 -16.39 -15.72 22.42
CA SER A 70 -15.24 -14.95 21.94
C SER A 70 -15.48 -14.51 20.50
N SER A 71 -15.11 -13.27 20.19
CA SER A 71 -15.08 -12.79 18.81
C SER A 71 -13.71 -12.25 18.46
N VAL A 72 -13.31 -12.50 17.22
CA VAL A 72 -12.09 -12.02 16.60
C VAL A 72 -12.50 -11.16 15.42
N SER A 73 -12.07 -9.90 15.39
CA SER A 73 -12.25 -9.02 14.25
C SER A 73 -10.89 -8.51 13.79
N ALA A 74 -10.60 -8.70 12.51
CA ALA A 74 -9.45 -8.13 11.83
C ALA A 74 -9.94 -7.23 10.69
N THR A 75 -9.41 -6.02 10.60
CA THR A 75 -9.72 -5.11 9.49
C THR A 75 -8.41 -4.67 8.88
N THR A 76 -8.24 -4.87 7.58
CA THR A 76 -7.13 -4.36 6.80
C THR A 76 -7.65 -3.28 5.87
N THR A 77 -7.14 -2.07 6.02
CA THR A 77 -7.43 -0.95 5.14
C THR A 77 -6.25 -0.68 4.23
N ASN A 78 -6.56 -0.26 3.00
CA ASN A 78 -5.55 0.19 2.06
C ASN A 78 -5.18 1.65 2.34
N ILE A 79 -3.91 1.92 2.66
CA ILE A 79 -3.36 3.27 2.69
C ILE A 79 -2.64 3.51 1.37
N ALA A 80 -3.29 4.24 0.48
CA ALA A 80 -2.74 4.58 -0.83
C ALA A 80 -1.44 5.38 -0.71
N SER A 81 -0.49 5.10 -1.62
CA SER A 81 0.58 6.06 -1.91
C SER A 81 0.03 7.15 -2.81
N ASN A 82 0.21 8.41 -2.42
CA ASN A 82 -0.23 9.55 -3.23
C ASN A 82 0.96 10.19 -3.94
N LEU A 83 0.90 10.28 -5.27
CA LEU A 83 1.83 11.01 -6.11
C LEU A 83 1.10 12.19 -6.76
N THR A 84 1.45 13.41 -6.38
CA THR A 84 0.82 14.61 -6.93
C THR A 84 1.85 15.53 -7.56
N ALA A 85 1.62 15.95 -8.80
CA ALA A 85 2.46 16.90 -9.52
C ALA A 85 1.67 17.70 -10.56
N ASN A 86 2.23 18.82 -11.04
CA ASN A 86 1.71 19.43 -12.28
C ASN A 86 2.01 18.53 -13.48
N ASN A 87 3.28 18.14 -13.63
CA ASN A 87 3.72 17.16 -14.63
C ASN A 87 4.40 15.98 -13.94
N LEU A 88 3.97 14.77 -14.26
CA LEU A 88 4.48 13.54 -13.68
C LEU A 88 5.01 12.63 -14.78
N THR A 89 6.31 12.32 -14.74
CA THR A 89 6.95 11.37 -15.65
C THR A 89 7.52 10.21 -14.86
N ILE A 90 7.09 9.00 -15.20
CA ILE A 90 7.61 7.74 -14.66
C ILE A 90 8.13 6.92 -15.83
N GLU A 91 9.41 6.56 -15.78
CA GLU A 91 10.09 5.85 -16.86
C GLU A 91 10.87 4.64 -16.34
N THR A 92 10.72 3.50 -17.00
CA THR A 92 11.56 2.34 -16.74
C THR A 92 12.50 2.05 -17.90
N THR A 93 13.71 1.61 -17.58
CA THR A 93 14.75 1.36 -18.60
C THR A 93 14.81 -0.09 -19.04
N LYS A 94 14.26 -1.05 -18.26
CA LYS A 94 14.37 -2.49 -18.56
C LYS A 94 13.14 -3.34 -18.20
N GLU A 95 12.34 -2.93 -17.23
CA GLU A 95 11.27 -3.76 -16.66
C GLU A 95 9.95 -2.96 -16.58
N ASP A 96 8.97 -3.49 -15.85
CA ASP A 96 7.62 -2.97 -15.75
C ASP A 96 7.50 -1.74 -14.83
N ILE A 97 6.44 -0.97 -15.05
CA ILE A 97 5.85 -0.06 -14.06
C ILE A 97 4.70 -0.80 -13.37
N ASN A 98 4.74 -0.93 -12.05
CA ASN A 98 3.65 -1.53 -11.27
C ASN A 98 3.04 -0.50 -10.32
N ILE A 99 1.72 -0.30 -10.42
CA ILE A 99 0.92 0.60 -9.59
C ILE A 99 -0.12 -0.25 -8.86
N THR A 100 -0.16 -0.21 -7.54
CA THR A 100 -1.10 -1.00 -6.74
C THR A 100 -1.69 -0.15 -5.62
N GLY A 101 -3.02 -0.02 -5.60
CA GLY A 101 -3.77 0.70 -4.54
C GLY A 101 -3.34 2.15 -4.34
N SER A 102 -2.80 2.81 -5.35
CA SER A 102 -2.15 4.12 -5.20
C SER A 102 -2.87 5.20 -5.99
N ASN A 103 -2.76 6.44 -5.53
CA ASN A 103 -3.30 7.62 -6.18
C ASN A 103 -2.19 8.33 -6.96
N ILE A 104 -2.46 8.62 -8.24
CA ILE A 104 -1.57 9.39 -9.10
C ILE A 104 -2.38 10.56 -9.66
N ASP A 105 -1.99 11.77 -9.28
CA ASP A 105 -2.66 13.01 -9.62
C ASP A 105 -1.68 13.94 -10.36
N ALA A 106 -1.87 14.06 -11.67
CA ALA A 106 -1.11 14.97 -12.51
C ALA A 106 -2.03 16.06 -13.08
N GLN A 107 -1.76 17.32 -12.76
CA GLN A 107 -2.66 18.43 -13.08
C GLN A 107 -2.57 18.88 -14.55
N GLN A 108 -1.44 18.64 -15.22
CA GLN A 108 -1.19 19.02 -16.61
C GLN A 108 -0.79 17.83 -17.48
N GLN A 109 0.15 17.00 -17.02
CA GLN A 109 0.64 15.87 -17.81
C GLN A 109 1.01 14.67 -16.94
N LEU A 110 0.50 13.49 -17.32
CA LEU A 110 0.94 12.19 -16.85
C LEU A 110 1.63 11.45 -17.99
N SER A 111 2.89 11.06 -17.80
CA SER A 111 3.67 10.22 -18.70
C SER A 111 4.14 8.97 -17.98
N LEU A 112 3.73 7.80 -18.48
CA LEU A 112 4.17 6.49 -18.02
C LEU A 112 4.87 5.80 -19.20
N ASN A 113 6.20 5.71 -19.15
CA ASN A 113 7.01 5.10 -20.20
C ASN A 113 7.65 3.82 -19.67
N SER A 114 7.01 2.67 -19.89
CA SER A 114 7.58 1.40 -19.48
C SER A 114 8.39 0.75 -20.60
N ALA A 115 9.53 0.16 -20.26
CA ALA A 115 10.29 -0.71 -21.17
C ALA A 115 9.57 -2.04 -21.47
N LYS A 116 8.62 -2.45 -20.62
CA LYS A 116 7.81 -3.66 -20.78
C LYS A 116 6.34 -3.32 -20.57
N ASP A 117 5.77 -3.67 -19.41
CA ASP A 117 4.35 -3.50 -19.13
C ASP A 117 4.05 -2.39 -18.12
N ILE A 118 2.85 -1.81 -18.22
CA ILE A 118 2.28 -0.94 -17.20
C ILE A 118 1.15 -1.69 -16.51
N ASN A 119 1.39 -2.12 -15.27
CA ASN A 119 0.45 -2.90 -14.48
C ASN A 119 -0.26 -2.02 -13.45
N ILE A 120 -1.59 -1.92 -13.52
CA ILE A 120 -2.40 -1.15 -12.56
C ILE A 120 -3.36 -2.11 -11.84
N LYS A 121 -3.25 -2.18 -10.51
CA LYS A 121 -4.03 -3.08 -9.66
C LYS A 121 -4.69 -2.30 -8.53
N ALA A 122 -5.89 -2.71 -8.15
CA ALA A 122 -6.54 -2.17 -6.96
C ALA A 122 -5.76 -2.53 -5.68
N GLY A 123 -5.91 -1.71 -4.66
CA GLY A 123 -5.44 -2.01 -3.30
C GLY A 123 -6.34 -3.03 -2.63
N TYR A 124 -5.86 -3.65 -1.55
CA TYR A 124 -6.66 -4.57 -0.75
C TYR A 124 -7.29 -3.81 0.42
N ASP A 125 -8.62 -3.83 0.48
CA ASP A 125 -9.42 -3.36 1.61
C ASP A 125 -10.39 -4.47 2.01
N GLY A 126 -10.35 -4.92 3.27
CA GLY A 126 -11.08 -6.10 3.69
C GLY A 126 -11.19 -6.25 5.20
N SER A 127 -12.23 -6.94 5.65
CA SER A 127 -12.45 -7.27 7.06
C SER A 127 -12.79 -8.74 7.24
N LEU A 128 -12.38 -9.29 8.38
CA LEU A 128 -12.67 -10.64 8.85
C LEU A 128 -13.30 -10.52 10.24
N ASN A 129 -14.46 -11.11 10.43
CA ASN A 129 -15.14 -11.16 11.73
C ASN A 129 -15.59 -12.59 12.01
N GLU A 130 -15.05 -13.17 13.07
CA GLU A 130 -15.33 -14.54 13.51
C GLU A 130 -15.88 -14.53 14.93
N SER A 131 -16.95 -15.29 15.16
CA SER A 131 -17.59 -15.43 16.46
C SER A 131 -17.67 -16.90 16.86
N TYR A 132 -17.26 -17.18 18.09
CA TYR A 132 -17.26 -18.51 18.67
C TYR A 132 -18.16 -18.54 19.91
N HIS A 133 -19.11 -19.47 19.93
CA HIS A 133 -19.96 -19.75 21.09
C HIS A 133 -19.64 -21.14 21.63
N LYS A 134 -19.24 -21.21 22.90
CA LYS A 134 -19.11 -22.49 23.58
C LYS A 134 -20.45 -22.82 24.23
N HIS A 135 -21.15 -23.82 23.71
CA HIS A 135 -22.32 -24.38 24.38
C HIS A 135 -21.88 -25.07 25.68
N PRO A 136 -22.59 -24.88 26.80
CA PRO A 136 -22.36 -25.67 27.99
C PRO A 136 -22.61 -27.14 27.65
N ALA A 137 -21.66 -28.02 28.02
CA ALA A 137 -21.94 -29.44 28.06
C ALA A 137 -23.00 -29.64 29.14
N TYR A 138 -24.22 -30.00 28.73
CA TYR A 138 -25.24 -30.41 29.69
C TYR A 138 -24.67 -31.54 30.55
N PRO A 139 -24.73 -31.47 31.89
CA PRO A 139 -24.51 -32.67 32.68
C PRO A 139 -25.58 -33.67 32.26
N LEU A 140 -25.15 -34.87 31.86
CA LEU A 140 -26.03 -36.02 31.76
C LEU A 140 -26.59 -36.23 33.17
N GLU A 141 -27.87 -35.94 33.38
CA GLU A 141 -28.55 -36.34 34.61
C GLU A 141 -28.58 -37.87 34.65
N VAL A 142 -28.02 -38.43 35.71
CA VAL A 142 -27.99 -39.87 36.04
C VAL A 142 -29.07 -40.15 37.07
#